data_AF-A0A377V6R8-F1
#
_entry.id   AF-A0A377V6R8-F1
#
_cell.length_a   1.000
_cell.length_b   1.000
_cell.length_c   1.000
_cell.angle_alpha   90.00
_cell.angle_beta   90.00
_cell.angle_gamma   90.00
#
_symmetry.space_group_name_H-M   'P 1'
#
loop_
_entity.id
_entity.type
_entity.pdbx_description
1 polymer ?
#
loop_
_entity_poly.entity_id
_entity_poly.type
_entity_poly.pdbx_seq_one_letter_code
_entity_poly.pdbx_strand_id
1 'polypeptide(L)'
;MTKYGNFVKIYGAKGLAYIKVTERAKGMDGINSPVAKFLTAEIVEAILDRTGAQDGDMIFFGADNKKVVADALGALRLKLGKDLSLTDESKWAPLWVIDFPMFEDDGEGG
;
A
#
# COMPACT_ATOMS: atom_id res chain seq x y z
N MET A 1 -0.74 12.09 -9.25
CA MET A 1 -1.10 10.69 -8.93
C MET A 1 -0.49 9.65 -9.89
N THR A 2 -0.33 9.97 -11.18
CA THR A 2 0.26 9.09 -12.21
C THR A 2 1.70 8.62 -11.91
N LYS A 3 2.49 9.42 -11.16
CA LYS A 3 3.88 9.11 -10.80
C LYS A 3 4.01 7.80 -10.01
N TYR A 4 3.27 7.63 -8.92
CA TYR A 4 3.37 6.43 -8.08
C TYR A 4 2.73 5.21 -8.74
N GLY A 5 1.63 5.40 -9.49
CA GLY A 5 1.04 4.34 -10.31
C GLY A 5 2.01 3.80 -11.37
N ASN A 6 2.78 4.68 -12.02
CA ASN A 6 3.82 4.27 -12.98
C ASN A 6 5.04 3.66 -12.29
N PHE A 7 5.39 4.13 -11.09
CA PHE A 7 6.50 3.59 -10.31
C PHE A 7 6.26 2.12 -9.94
N VAL A 8 5.07 1.78 -9.42
CA VAL A 8 4.79 0.38 -9.02
C VAL A 8 4.71 -0.59 -10.19
N LYS A 9 4.44 -0.11 -11.41
CA LYS A 9 4.43 -0.94 -12.63
C LYS A 9 5.79 -1.55 -12.95
N ILE A 10 6.89 -0.91 -12.54
CA ILE A 10 8.25 -1.44 -12.69
C ILE A 10 8.42 -2.77 -11.92
N TYR A 11 7.63 -2.95 -10.86
CA TYR A 11 7.61 -4.14 -10.01
C TYR A 11 6.49 -5.13 -10.40
N GLY A 12 5.93 -5.00 -11.60
CA GLY A 12 4.90 -5.91 -12.13
C GLY A 12 3.46 -5.60 -11.72
N ALA A 13 3.22 -4.58 -10.87
CA ALA A 13 1.86 -4.21 -10.49
C ALA A 13 1.09 -3.63 -11.69
N LYS A 14 -0.12 -4.14 -11.96
CA LYS A 14 -0.95 -3.69 -13.09
C LYS A 14 -1.52 -2.28 -12.89
N GLY A 15 -1.67 -1.86 -11.64
CA GLY A 15 -2.16 -0.55 -11.24
C GLY A 15 -1.98 -0.31 -9.75
N LEU A 16 -2.39 0.88 -9.30
CA LEU A 16 -2.34 1.28 -7.90
C LEU A 16 -3.69 1.88 -7.53
N ALA A 17 -4.54 1.08 -6.88
CA ALA A 17 -5.79 1.58 -6.32
C ALA A 17 -5.49 2.35 -5.03
N TYR A 18 -6.35 3.31 -4.69
CA TYR A 18 -6.18 4.13 -3.49
C TYR A 18 -7.52 4.59 -2.92
N ILE A 19 -7.51 4.92 -1.64
CA ILE A 19 -8.56 5.63 -0.92
C ILE A 19 -7.94 6.88 -0.30
N LYS A 20 -8.47 8.07 -0.63
CA LYS A 20 -8.13 9.31 0.07
C LYS A 20 -9.20 9.59 1.11
N VAL A 21 -8.80 9.65 2.38
CA VAL A 21 -9.68 9.96 3.50
C VAL A 21 -9.65 11.47 3.69
N THR A 22 -10.77 12.15 3.45
CA THR A 22 -10.86 13.59 3.72
C THR A 22 -11.45 13.85 5.10
N GLU A 23 -12.58 13.22 5.42
CA GLU A 23 -13.27 13.40 6.71
C GLU A 23 -13.99 12.10 7.10
N ARG A 24 -13.40 11.32 8.00
CA ARG A 24 -13.90 10.00 8.40
C ARG A 24 -15.30 10.07 9.02
N ALA A 25 -15.61 11.14 9.75
CA ALA A 25 -16.93 11.33 10.36
C ALA A 25 -18.09 11.41 9.35
N LYS A 26 -17.80 11.71 8.08
CA LYS A 26 -18.79 11.77 6.98
C LYS A 26 -18.99 10.42 6.29
N GLY A 27 -18.35 9.35 6.75
CA GLY A 27 -18.43 8.01 6.14
C GLY A 27 -18.03 8.05 4.66
N MET A 28 -18.86 7.45 3.80
CA MET A 28 -18.59 7.35 2.36
C MET A 28 -18.45 8.71 1.64
N ASP A 29 -19.13 9.77 2.11
CA ASP A 29 -19.02 11.11 1.51
C ASP A 29 -17.69 11.79 1.87
N GLY A 30 -17.05 11.34 2.94
CA GLY A 30 -15.73 11.79 3.39
C GLY A 30 -14.57 11.05 2.74
N ILE A 31 -14.84 10.28 1.69
CA ILE A 31 -13.87 9.42 1.03
C ILE A 31 -13.83 9.73 -0.47
N ASN A 32 -12.63 9.99 -0.98
CA ASN A 32 -12.40 10.17 -2.41
C ASN A 32 -11.59 8.99 -2.96
N SER A 33 -12.23 8.15 -3.78
CA SER A 33 -11.60 6.99 -4.35
C SER A 33 -12.29 6.50 -5.62
N PRO A 34 -11.55 6.24 -6.71
CA PRO A 34 -12.08 5.56 -7.89
C PRO A 34 -12.53 4.11 -7.60
N VAL A 35 -12.01 3.48 -6.54
CA VAL A 35 -12.37 2.10 -6.15
C VAL A 35 -13.54 2.05 -5.17
N ALA A 36 -13.83 3.13 -4.42
CA ALA A 36 -14.93 3.16 -3.45
C ALA A 36 -16.30 2.84 -4.08
N LYS A 37 -16.52 3.18 -5.35
CA LYS A 37 -17.77 2.82 -6.07
C LYS A 37 -17.99 1.30 -6.25
N PHE A 38 -16.95 0.50 -6.05
CA PHE A 38 -17.01 -0.96 -6.13
C PHE A 38 -17.03 -1.63 -4.75
N LEU A 39 -16.99 -0.85 -3.67
CA LEU A 39 -16.95 -1.33 -2.28
C LEU A 39 -18.23 -0.91 -1.55
N THR A 40 -18.63 -1.69 -0.56
CA THR A 40 -19.71 -1.31 0.35
C THR A 40 -19.16 -0.43 1.47
N ALA A 41 -20.04 0.37 2.10
CA ALA A 41 -19.66 1.21 3.24
C ALA A 41 -19.03 0.38 4.38
N GLU A 42 -19.58 -0.82 4.63
CA GLU A 42 -19.06 -1.75 5.64
C GLU A 42 -17.62 -2.20 5.35
N ILE A 43 -17.31 -2.53 4.09
CA ILE A 43 -15.95 -2.92 3.69
C ILE A 43 -15.00 -1.75 3.86
N VAL A 44 -15.43 -0.55 3.45
CA VAL A 44 -14.59 0.65 3.56
C VAL A 44 -14.30 0.97 5.02
N GLU A 45 -15.31 1.00 5.89
CA GLU A 45 -15.11 1.21 7.33
C GLU A 45 -14.18 0.16 7.95
N ALA A 46 -14.37 -1.13 7.62
CA ALA A 46 -13.49 -2.19 8.12
C ALA A 46 -12.03 -2.02 7.68
N ILE A 47 -11.79 -1.48 6.48
CA ILE A 47 -10.44 -1.13 6.01
C ILE A 47 -9.88 0.07 6.79
N LEU A 48 -10.67 1.13 6.96
CA LEU A 48 -10.25 2.32 7.72
C LEU A 48 -9.88 1.97 9.15
N ASP A 49 -10.69 1.15 9.83
CA ASP A 49 -10.43 0.68 11.18
C ASP A 49 -9.14 -0.15 11.27
N ARG A 50 -8.95 -1.09 10.35
CA ARG A 50 -7.75 -1.96 10.37
C ARG A 50 -6.46 -1.21 10.05
N THR A 51 -6.54 -0.20 9.20
CA THR A 51 -5.38 0.62 8.82
C THR A 51 -5.10 1.75 9.81
N GLY A 52 -6.07 2.10 10.66
CA GLY A 52 -5.97 3.24 11.57
C GLY A 52 -5.98 4.59 10.86
N ALA A 53 -6.52 4.65 9.64
CA ALA A 53 -6.47 5.85 8.81
C ALA A 53 -7.26 7.03 9.42
N GLN A 54 -6.67 8.22 9.33
CA GLN A 54 -7.20 9.46 9.85
C GLN A 54 -7.58 10.44 8.73
N ASP A 55 -8.21 11.54 9.11
CA ASP A 55 -8.55 12.62 8.19
C ASP A 55 -7.27 13.20 7.56
N GLY A 56 -7.24 13.22 6.22
CA GLY A 56 -6.07 13.64 5.44
C GLY A 56 -5.17 12.50 4.98
N ASP A 57 -5.36 11.27 5.49
CA ASP A 57 -4.55 10.13 5.09
C ASP A 57 -4.93 9.57 3.72
N MET A 58 -4.02 8.76 3.18
CA MET A 58 -4.24 8.05 1.93
C MET A 58 -3.79 6.59 2.06
N ILE A 59 -4.69 5.68 1.70
CA ILE A 59 -4.47 4.24 1.69
C ILE A 59 -4.21 3.82 0.26
N PHE A 60 -3.12 3.09 0.02
CA PHE A 60 -2.80 2.47 -1.26
C PHE A 60 -3.01 0.97 -1.21
N PHE A 61 -3.44 0.37 -2.33
CA PHE A 61 -3.72 -1.05 -2.45
C PHE A 61 -2.89 -1.68 -3.57
N GLY A 62 -2.25 -2.82 -3.25
CA GLY A 62 -1.69 -3.75 -4.22
C GLY A 62 -2.53 -5.01 -4.25
N ALA A 63 -2.99 -5.42 -5.44
CA ALA A 63 -3.84 -6.60 -5.63
C ALA A 63 -3.30 -7.42 -6.80
N ASP A 64 -2.43 -8.37 -6.48
CA ASP A 64 -1.82 -9.33 -7.41
C ASP A 64 -1.29 -10.54 -6.58
N ASN A 65 -0.47 -11.40 -7.16
CA ASN A 65 0.23 -12.45 -6.42
C ASN A 65 1.13 -11.87 -5.30
N LYS A 66 1.48 -12.72 -4.33
CA LYS A 66 2.22 -12.31 -3.12
C LYS A 66 3.53 -11.59 -3.44
N LYS A 67 4.31 -12.09 -4.40
CA LYS A 67 5.61 -11.52 -4.78
C LYS A 67 5.44 -10.11 -5.35
N VAL A 68 4.56 -9.95 -6.34
CA VAL A 68 4.30 -8.65 -6.97
C VAL A 68 3.78 -7.62 -5.96
N VAL A 69 2.86 -8.01 -5.08
CA VAL A 69 2.33 -7.09 -4.05
C VAL A 69 3.41 -6.68 -3.06
N ALA A 70 4.20 -7.63 -2.56
CA ALA A 70 5.26 -7.36 -1.60
C ALA A 70 6.35 -6.44 -2.19
N ASP A 71 6.78 -6.72 -3.42
CA ASP A 71 7.82 -5.95 -4.12
C ASP A 71 7.32 -4.53 -4.43
N ALA A 72 6.14 -4.42 -5.03
CA ALA A 72 5.57 -3.13 -5.42
C ALA A 72 5.27 -2.23 -4.22
N LEU A 73 4.59 -2.75 -3.19
CA LEU A 73 4.25 -1.97 -1.99
C LEU A 73 5.44 -1.74 -1.07
N GLY A 74 6.39 -2.68 -0.99
CA GLY A 74 7.64 -2.50 -0.27
C GLY A 74 8.48 -1.36 -0.85
N ALA A 75 8.66 -1.34 -2.17
CA ALA A 75 9.33 -0.25 -2.87
C ALA A 75 8.56 1.08 -2.72
N LEU A 76 7.22 1.05 -2.87
CA LEU A 76 6.39 2.24 -2.72
C LEU A 76 6.47 2.82 -1.30
N ARG A 77 6.46 1.97 -0.27
CA ARG A 77 6.60 2.38 1.14
C ARG A 77 7.89 3.16 1.35
N LEU A 78 9.02 2.66 0.88
CA LEU A 78 10.30 3.34 0.99
C LEU A 78 10.31 4.66 0.21
N LYS A 79 9.75 4.65 -1.00
CA LYS A 79 9.68 5.83 -1.84
C LYS A 79 8.84 6.94 -1.22
N LEU A 80 7.64 6.62 -0.71
CA LEU A 80 6.78 7.58 -0.04
C LEU A 80 7.42 8.12 1.24
N GLY A 81 8.09 7.26 2.02
CA GLY A 81 8.81 7.67 3.21
C GLY A 81 9.86 8.75 2.94
N LYS A 82 10.54 8.67 1.80
CA LYS A 82 11.51 9.69 1.35
C LYS A 82 10.84 10.91 0.71
N ASP A 83 9.95 10.70 -0.27
CA ASP A 83 9.28 11.78 -1.02
C ASP A 83 8.43 12.68 -0.06
N LEU A 84 7.96 12.16 1.07
CA LEU A 84 7.20 12.88 2.10
C LEU A 84 8.00 13.19 3.38
N SER A 85 9.29 12.88 3.41
CA SER A 85 10.17 13.10 4.58
C SER A 85 9.64 12.48 5.89
N LEU A 86 9.00 11.32 5.82
CA LEU A 86 8.49 10.56 6.97
C LEU A 86 9.57 9.62 7.55
N THR A 87 10.54 9.24 6.74
CA THR A 87 11.67 8.42 7.18
C THR A 87 12.69 9.29 7.90
N ASP A 88 13.01 8.97 9.16
CA ASP A 88 14.12 9.58 9.88
C ASP A 88 15.45 9.06 9.33
N GLU A 89 16.09 9.84 8.46
CA GLU A 89 17.36 9.48 7.80
C GLU A 89 18.58 9.54 8.74
N SER A 90 18.44 10.15 9.93
CA SER A 90 19.52 10.25 10.92
C SER A 90 19.57 9.05 11.87
N LYS A 91 18.48 8.31 11.96
CA LYS A 91 18.31 7.20 12.91
C LYS A 91 18.87 5.89 12.37
N TRP A 92 19.65 5.23 13.22
CA TRP A 92 20.04 3.84 13.01
C TRP A 92 18.94 2.88 13.49
N ALA A 93 18.58 1.91 12.64
CA ALA A 93 17.55 0.91 12.93
C ALA A 93 18.05 -0.52 12.59
N PRO A 94 19.07 -1.05 13.30
CA PRO A 94 19.58 -2.39 13.05
C PRO A 94 18.56 -3.46 13.46
N LEU A 95 18.44 -4.52 12.67
CA LEU A 95 17.59 -5.68 12.97
C LEU A 95 18.14 -6.94 12.28
N TRP A 96 17.73 -8.10 12.79
CA TRP A 96 17.98 -9.39 12.16
C TRP A 96 16.67 -9.96 11.62
N VAL A 97 16.68 -10.38 10.36
CA VAL A 97 15.63 -11.23 9.80
C VAL A 97 16.13 -12.66 9.88
N ILE A 98 15.35 -13.53 10.50
CA ILE A 98 15.65 -14.95 10.69
C ILE A 98 14.51 -15.78 10.08
N ASP A 99 14.65 -17.10 10.09
CA ASP A 99 13.63 -18.04 9.59
C ASP A 99 13.24 -17.80 8.12
N PHE A 100 14.24 -17.56 7.27
CA PHE A 100 14.03 -17.53 5.83
C PHE A 100 13.56 -18.91 5.32
N PRO A 101 12.63 -18.96 4.35
CA PRO A 101 12.29 -20.20 3.67
C PRO A 101 13.53 -20.87 3.07
N MET A 102 13.57 -22.21 3.09
CA MET A 102 14.70 -22.97 2.56
C MET A 102 14.80 -22.90 1.02
N PHE A 103 13.68 -22.70 0.33
CA PHE A 103 13.57 -22.65 -1.12
C PHE A 103 12.71 -21.45 -1.57
N GLU A 104 12.98 -20.94 -2.77
CA GLU A 104 12.13 -19.97 -3.48
C GLU A 104 11.62 -20.61 -4.77
N ASP A 105 10.40 -20.27 -5.17
CA ASP A 105 9.84 -20.65 -6.46
C ASP A 105 10.57 -19.92 -7.59
N ASP A 106 11.16 -20.67 -8.53
CA ASP A 106 11.86 -20.15 -9.70
C ASP A 106 10.92 -19.87 -10.89
N GLY A 107 9.64 -20.21 -10.76
CA GLY A 107 8.63 -20.03 -11.80
C GLY A 107 8.65 -21.11 -12.88
N GLU A 108 9.51 -22.12 -12.78
CA GLU A 108 9.58 -23.26 -13.71
C GLU A 108 8.86 -24.50 -13.19
N GLY A 109 8.40 -24.50 -11.94
CA GLY A 109 7.50 -25.51 -11.37
C GLY A 109 8.10 -26.91 -11.34
N GLY A 110 8.83 -27.22 -10.25
CA GLY A 110 9.35 -28.55 -9.93
C GLY A 110 9.20 -28.89 -8.46
#